data_AF-A0A7C5L794-F1
#
_entry.id   AF-A0A7C5L794-F1
#
_cell.length_a   1.000
_cell.length_b   1.000
_cell.length_c   1.000
_cell.angle_alpha   90.00
_cell.angle_beta   90.00
_cell.angle_gamma   90.00
#
_symmetry.space_group_name_H-M   'P 1'
#
loop_
_entity.id
_entity.type
_entity.pdbx_description
1 polymer ?
#
loop_
_entity_poly.entity_id
_entity_poly.type
_entity_poly.pdbx_seq_one_letter_code
_entity_poly.pdbx_strand_id
1 'polypeptide(L)'
;MKLKLWLVRLGLMRRVLRFKPEMLDLVLKGVKTSTVRPWNNTVYSDELVLTDGRRKVPAKLVKVEKLKLSEAVSSYLSEGFRTPDEFLR
;
A
#
# COMPACT_ATOMS: atom_id res chain seq x y z
N MET A 1 4.98 2.78 17.21
CA MET A 1 5.39 3.80 16.22
C MET A 1 4.25 4.82 16.06
N LYS A 2 4.49 6.13 16.12
CA LYS A 2 3.42 7.18 16.17
C LYS A 2 3.36 7.99 14.87
N LEU A 3 2.14 8.35 14.43
CA LEU A 3 1.91 9.27 13.31
C LEU A 3 0.65 10.12 13.52
N LYS A 4 0.76 11.41 13.16
CA LYS A 4 -0.28 12.46 13.23
C LYS A 4 -1.12 12.45 11.94
N LEU A 5 -2.41 12.72 12.08
CA LEU A 5 -3.33 12.88 10.96
C LEU A 5 -4.37 13.99 11.23
N TRP A 6 -4.75 14.72 10.19
CA TRP A 6 -5.89 15.65 10.17
C TRP A 6 -6.88 15.17 9.12
N LEU A 7 -8.18 15.07 9.46
CA LEU A 7 -9.23 14.58 8.58
C LEU A 7 -10.50 15.42 8.73
N VAL A 8 -11.16 15.69 7.60
CA VAL A 8 -12.56 16.14 7.54
C VAL A 8 -13.32 15.36 6.45
N ARG A 9 -14.50 14.88 6.89
CA ARG A 9 -15.70 14.37 6.22
C ARG A 9 -15.72 12.94 5.64
N LEU A 10 -16.75 12.24 6.09
CA LEU A 10 -17.08 10.81 5.93
C LEU A 10 -17.37 10.44 4.46
N GLY A 11 -16.44 9.72 3.85
CA GLY A 11 -16.65 8.82 2.71
C GLY A 11 -16.14 7.43 3.10
N LEU A 12 -16.78 6.35 2.63
CA LEU A 12 -16.43 4.95 2.93
C LEU A 12 -14.91 4.73 2.93
N MET A 13 -14.30 4.65 4.13
CA MET A 13 -12.86 4.52 4.27
C MET A 13 -12.45 3.09 3.93
N ARG A 14 -11.67 2.91 2.86
CA ARG A 14 -11.17 1.60 2.46
C ARG A 14 -10.14 1.13 3.47
N ARG A 15 -10.55 0.13 4.26
CA ARG A 15 -9.74 -0.46 5.33
C ARG A 15 -8.90 -1.65 4.86
N VAL A 16 -9.34 -2.35 3.81
CA VAL A 16 -8.71 -3.61 3.38
C VAL A 16 -7.92 -3.42 2.09
N LEU A 17 -6.66 -3.82 2.11
CA LEU A 17 -5.79 -3.90 0.95
C LEU A 17 -5.48 -5.36 0.64
N ARG A 18 -5.81 -5.79 -0.58
CA ARG A 18 -5.53 -7.14 -1.03
C ARG A 18 -4.22 -7.18 -1.81
N PHE A 19 -3.36 -8.11 -1.43
CA PHE A 19 -2.08 -8.42 -2.08
C PHE A 19 -2.13 -9.86 -2.61
N LYS A 20 -1.20 -10.18 -3.52
CA LYS A 20 -0.88 -11.58 -3.79
C LYS A 20 -0.11 -12.16 -2.59
N PRO A 21 -0.18 -13.48 -2.33
CA PRO A 21 0.51 -14.11 -1.20
C PRO A 21 2.00 -13.76 -1.11
N GLU A 22 2.71 -13.82 -2.24
CA GLU A 22 4.14 -13.52 -2.35
C GLU A 22 4.45 -12.05 -2.04
N MET A 23 3.55 -11.13 -2.40
CA MET A 23 3.70 -9.71 -2.10
C MET A 23 3.48 -9.42 -0.61
N LEU A 24 2.51 -10.11 0.00
CA LEU A 24 2.27 -9.99 1.44
C LEU A 24 3.47 -10.52 2.23
N ASP A 25 4.13 -11.57 1.76
CA ASP A 25 5.36 -12.08 2.37
C ASP A 25 6.50 -11.05 2.34
N LEU A 26 6.66 -10.32 1.22
CA LEU A 26 7.65 -9.24 1.13
C LEU A 26 7.34 -8.08 2.09
N VAL A 27 6.05 -7.78 2.30
CA VAL A 27 5.63 -6.77 3.29
C VAL A 27 5.93 -7.26 4.70
N LEU A 28 5.62 -8.52 5.01
CA LEU A 28 5.90 -9.12 6.32
C LEU A 28 7.39 -9.20 6.64
N LYS A 29 8.24 -9.38 5.62
CA LYS A 29 9.70 -9.35 5.73
C LYS A 29 10.26 -7.92 5.83
N GLY A 30 9.42 -6.89 5.70
CA GLY A 30 9.84 -5.48 5.70
C GLY A 30 10.59 -5.04 4.44
N VAL A 31 10.64 -5.88 3.40
CA VAL A 31 11.30 -5.55 2.12
C VAL A 31 10.42 -4.60 1.32
N LYS A 32 9.11 -4.89 1.28
CA LYS A 32 8.11 -4.04 0.61
C LYS A 32 7.41 -3.14 1.62
N THR A 33 7.49 -1.84 1.43
CA THR A 33 6.89 -0.85 2.35
C THR A 33 5.86 0.06 1.69
N SER A 34 5.79 0.11 0.36
CA SER A 34 4.82 0.91 -0.40
C SER A 34 3.96 0.08 -1.34
N THR A 35 2.82 0.62 -1.74
CA THR A 35 1.96 0.02 -2.77
C THR A 35 1.39 1.13 -3.66
N VAL A 36 1.35 0.87 -4.96
CA VAL A 36 0.77 1.78 -5.95
C VAL A 36 -0.64 1.30 -6.28
N ARG A 37 -1.61 2.22 -6.27
CA ARG A 37 -3.00 1.94 -6.63
C ARG A 37 -3.54 3.02 -7.55
N PRO A 38 -4.45 2.68 -8.48
CA PRO A 38 -5.15 3.67 -9.29
C PRO A 38 -5.89 4.68 -8.41
N TRP A 39 -5.75 5.97 -8.74
CA TRP A 39 -6.45 7.03 -8.03
C TRP A 39 -7.93 7.07 -8.45
N ASN A 40 -8.78 6.35 -7.72
CA ASN A 40 -10.23 6.28 -7.99
C ASN A 40 -11.06 7.00 -6.92
N ASN A 41 -10.60 8.16 -6.44
CA ASN A 41 -11.22 8.89 -5.31
C ASN A 41 -11.44 8.04 -4.04
N THR A 42 -10.67 6.97 -3.88
CA THR A 42 -10.76 6.09 -2.72
C THR A 42 -10.02 6.72 -1.55
N VAL A 43 -10.72 6.92 -0.44
CA VAL A 43 -10.11 7.35 0.83
C VAL A 43 -9.69 6.10 1.59
N TYR A 44 -8.42 6.01 1.95
CA TYR A 44 -7.91 4.90 2.76
C TYR A 44 -8.00 5.25 4.25
N SER A 45 -8.30 4.25 5.07
CA SER A 45 -8.25 4.37 6.53
C SER A 45 -6.80 4.40 7.01
N ASP A 46 -6.54 5.12 8.09
CA ASP A 46 -5.24 5.11 8.80
C ASP A 46 -4.87 3.71 9.28
N GLU A 47 -5.88 2.96 9.71
CA GLU A 47 -5.74 1.56 10.06
C GLU A 47 -6.12 0.72 8.85
N LEU A 48 -5.18 -0.10 8.40
CA LEU A 48 -5.33 -0.98 7.26
C LEU A 48 -5.28 -2.45 7.70
N VAL A 49 -5.95 -3.28 6.92
CA VAL A 49 -5.82 -4.73 6.99
C VAL A 49 -5.27 -5.19 5.64
N LEU A 50 -4.03 -5.67 5.65
CA LEU A 50 -3.40 -6.28 4.50
C LEU A 50 -3.80 -7.75 4.46
N THR A 51 -4.22 -8.24 3.29
CA THR A 51 -4.68 -9.62 3.16
C THR A 51 -4.31 -10.21 1.81
N ASP A 52 -4.03 -11.50 1.77
CA ASP A 52 -3.91 -12.29 0.54
C ASP A 52 -5.18 -13.13 0.27
N GLY A 53 -6.24 -12.89 1.04
CA GLY A 53 -7.47 -13.68 1.04
C GLY A 53 -7.48 -14.82 2.06
N ARG A 54 -6.32 -15.24 2.58
CA ARG A 54 -6.21 -16.26 3.64
C ARG A 54 -5.75 -15.64 4.96
N ARG A 55 -4.69 -14.85 4.90
CA ARG A 55 -4.08 -14.15 6.03
C ARG A 55 -4.62 -12.73 6.13
N LYS A 56 -4.68 -12.21 7.35
CA LYS A 56 -5.05 -10.82 7.64
C LYS A 56 -4.01 -10.23 8.58
N VAL A 57 -3.40 -9.14 8.16
CA VAL A 57 -2.31 -8.49 8.87
C VAL A 57 -2.70 -7.04 9.13
N PRO A 58 -2.80 -6.60 10.39
CA PRO A 58 -3.05 -5.21 10.69
C PRO A 58 -1.82 -4.37 10.31
N ALA A 59 -2.05 -3.21 9.70
CA ALA A 59 -1.02 -2.27 9.31
C ALA A 59 -1.51 -0.84 9.53
N LYS A 60 -0.58 0.11 9.63
CA LYS A 60 -0.89 1.54 9.72
C LYS A 60 -0.44 2.23 8.45
N LEU A 61 -1.33 3.02 7.86
CA LEU A 61 -1.02 3.89 6.74
C LEU A 61 -0.18 5.06 7.24
N VAL A 62 0.99 5.25 6.62
CA VAL A 62 1.95 6.29 7.01
C VAL A 62 1.75 7.55 6.19
N LYS A 63 1.62 7.40 4.87
CA LYS A 63 1.49 8.51 3.93
C LYS A 63 0.69 8.05 2.73
N VAL A 64 -0.11 8.96 2.17
CA VAL A 64 -0.69 8.81 0.84
C VAL A 64 -0.16 9.96 0.00
N GLU A 65 0.34 9.64 -1.18
CA GLU A 65 0.87 10.62 -2.12
C GLU A 65 0.30 10.36 -3.50
N LYS A 66 -0.02 11.44 -4.21
CA LYS A 66 -0.44 11.38 -5.60
C LYS A 66 0.80 11.50 -6.47
N LEU A 67 1.10 10.45 -7.21
CA LEU A 67 2.24 10.39 -8.10
C LEU A 67 1.78 9.98 -9.50
N LYS A 68 2.53 10.39 -10.52
CA LYS A 68 2.38 9.79 -11.85
C LYS A 68 2.89 8.36 -11.80
N LEU A 69 2.33 7.49 -12.66
CA LEU A 69 2.75 6.10 -12.73
C LEU A 69 4.27 5.97 -12.97
N SER A 70 4.82 6.80 -13.84
CA SER A 70 6.26 6.85 -14.14
C SER A 70 7.13 7.17 -12.93
N GLU A 71 6.64 7.99 -12.00
CA GLU A 71 7.35 8.34 -10.77
C GLU A 71 7.22 7.21 -9.75
N ALA A 72 6.02 6.64 -9.62
CA ALA A 72 5.75 5.57 -8.68
C ALA A 72 6.55 4.30 -8.99
N VAL A 73 6.71 3.97 -10.28
CA VAL A 73 7.51 2.80 -10.67
C VAL A 73 8.99 3.00 -10.43
N SER A 74 9.51 4.23 -10.29
CA SER A 74 10.95 4.46 -10.11
C SER A 74 11.51 3.82 -8.82
N SER A 75 10.66 3.55 -7.82
CA SER A 75 11.02 2.90 -6.56
C SER A 75 11.10 1.37 -6.62
N TYR A 76 10.88 0.74 -7.79
CA TYR A 76 10.80 -0.72 -7.90
C TYR A 76 12.05 -1.45 -7.40
N LEU A 77 13.24 -0.95 -7.76
CA LEU A 77 14.52 -1.55 -7.35
C LEU A 77 14.73 -1.48 -5.84
N SER A 78 14.38 -0.35 -5.21
CA SER A 78 14.53 -0.18 -3.76
C SER A 78 13.56 -1.07 -2.96
N GLU A 79 12.46 -1.51 -3.57
CA GLU A 79 11.50 -2.42 -2.95
C GLU A 79 11.77 -3.90 -3.27
N GLY A 80 12.93 -4.21 -3.86
CA GLY A 80 13.38 -5.59 -4.10
C GLY A 80 12.82 -6.24 -5.38
N PHE A 81 12.26 -5.45 -6.30
CA PHE A 81 11.75 -5.94 -7.58
C PHE A 81 12.78 -5.80 -8.70
N ARG A 82 12.79 -6.75 -9.65
CA ARG A 82 13.74 -6.74 -10.77
C ARG A 82 13.25 -5.87 -11.93
N THR A 83 11.94 -5.70 -12.06
CA THR A 83 11.33 -4.89 -13.12
C THR A 83 10.17 -4.03 -12.60
N PRO A 84 9.85 -2.91 -13.27
CA PRO A 84 8.66 -2.12 -12.99
C PRO A 84 7.35 -2.92 -13.04
N ASP A 85 7.24 -3.87 -13.96
CA ASP A 85 6.05 -4.72 -14.12
C ASP A 85 5.81 -5.65 -12.92
N GLU A 86 6.88 -6.19 -12.32
CA GLU A 86 6.75 -6.99 -11.09
C GLU A 86 6.23 -6.15 -9.92
N PHE A 87 6.64 -4.88 -9.87
CA PHE A 87 6.24 -3.95 -8.83
C PHE A 87 4.77 -3.49 -8.93
N LEU A 88 4.23 -3.42 -10.16
CA LEU A 88 2.85 -3.02 -10.43
C LEU A 88 1.82 -4.16 -10.35
N ARG A 89 2.29 -5.41 -10.30
CA ARG A 89 1.47 -6.63 -10.32
C ARG A 89 0.82 -6.99 -8.98
#